data_AF-A0A959IS76-F1
#
_entry.id   AF-A0A959IS76-F1
#
_cell.length_a   1.000
_cell.length_b   1.000
_cell.length_c   1.000
_cell.angle_alpha   90.00
_cell.angle_beta   90.00
_cell.angle_gamma   90.00
#
_symmetry.space_group_name_H-M   'P 1'
#
loop_
_entity.id
_entity.type
_entity.pdbx_description
1 polymer ?
#
loop_
_entity_poly.entity_id
_entity_poly.type
_entity_poly.pdbx_seq_one_letter_code
_entity_poly.pdbx_strand_id
1 'polypeptide(L)'
;METYKTIFSGRLEFGSIRSFEKVVRLFEHRAENYYRNAIIIKAEEVFDEATFSLDIPRLIVQSTTKEWRNTINLLEYLADYAIAGNLKGWMTDQGKIREERFIEPDCDKVAVQAYLQGRELIDQTGKEAEAKKALSRAIEKFERHALAYERRGHVNFQLHNFKDALYDYTKSIDINPNNPEPYVGRAFVHLRNQDYAKAIKDLDQATKTSIPHQPIYWKARRLKGECHFKLQEFDKAAFEFKLFSGRKFNPENSNYKWRQRTWSLYGQTLIELKEYSKAIDAFNESLSIAKNQETAVEAEELMLRGIARQKAGESGFERDWEKAAGLGSQKAAELLASYA
;
A
#
# COMPACT_ATOMS: atom_id res chain seq x y z
N MET A 1 -27.17 -14.42 -16.61
CA MET A 1 -27.04 -13.76 -15.28
C MET A 1 -25.96 -12.71 -15.41
N GLU A 2 -26.14 -11.56 -14.77
CA GLU A 2 -25.11 -10.52 -14.76
C GLU A 2 -23.87 -11.01 -13.99
N THR A 3 -22.68 -10.74 -14.52
CA THR A 3 -21.40 -11.14 -13.95
C THR A 3 -20.54 -9.93 -13.66
N TYR A 4 -19.78 -9.98 -12.58
CA TYR A 4 -18.90 -8.93 -12.13
C TYR A 4 -17.48 -9.44 -12.01
N LYS A 5 -16.51 -8.53 -12.19
CA LYS A 5 -15.12 -8.86 -11.93
C LYS A 5 -14.92 -8.95 -10.42
N THR A 6 -14.58 -10.13 -9.92
CA THR A 6 -14.25 -10.39 -8.53
C THR A 6 -12.76 -10.68 -8.37
N ILE A 7 -12.23 -10.24 -7.24
CA ILE A 7 -10.82 -10.37 -6.89
C ILE A 7 -10.75 -10.90 -5.47
N PHE A 8 -9.99 -11.98 -5.24
CA PHE A 8 -9.66 -12.48 -3.92
C PHE A 8 -8.15 -12.54 -3.73
N SER A 9 -7.70 -12.20 -2.52
CA SER A 9 -6.30 -12.34 -2.14
C SER A 9 -6.17 -12.50 -0.63
N GLY A 10 -5.23 -13.31 -0.20
CA GLY A 10 -4.81 -13.42 1.19
C GLY A 10 -4.51 -14.85 1.58
N ARG A 11 -4.46 -15.07 2.90
CA ARG A 11 -4.05 -16.34 3.50
C ARG A 11 -4.71 -16.50 4.86
N LEU A 12 -5.24 -17.69 5.15
CA LEU A 12 -5.62 -18.12 6.50
C LEU A 12 -4.73 -19.29 6.92
N GLU A 13 -4.34 -19.32 8.19
CA GLU A 13 -3.50 -20.38 8.73
C GLU A 13 -4.20 -21.13 9.86
N PHE A 14 -4.00 -22.45 9.89
CA PHE A 14 -4.63 -23.35 10.86
C PHE A 14 -3.57 -23.97 11.76
N GLY A 15 -3.77 -23.88 13.08
CA GLY A 15 -2.71 -24.17 14.06
C GLY A 15 -2.29 -25.64 14.18
N SER A 16 -2.97 -26.57 13.51
CA SER A 16 -2.66 -28.00 13.54
C SER A 16 -3.20 -28.72 12.29
N ILE A 17 -2.63 -29.88 11.99
CA ILE A 17 -3.16 -30.78 10.94
C ILE A 17 -4.63 -31.14 11.19
N ARG A 18 -5.02 -31.41 12.45
CA ARG A 18 -6.41 -31.74 12.81
C ARG A 18 -7.37 -30.60 12.49
N SER A 19 -6.99 -29.35 12.78
CA SER A 19 -7.81 -28.18 12.42
C SER A 19 -7.86 -27.97 10.91
N PHE A 20 -6.74 -28.16 10.22
CA PHE A 20 -6.65 -28.03 8.77
C PHE A 20 -7.55 -29.04 8.05
N GLU A 21 -7.40 -30.33 8.32
CA GLU A 21 -8.23 -31.39 7.73
C GLU A 21 -9.71 -31.20 8.02
N LYS A 22 -10.06 -30.71 9.22
CA LYS A 22 -11.44 -30.38 9.57
C LYS A 22 -11.97 -29.27 8.67
N VAL A 23 -11.19 -28.22 8.43
CA VAL A 23 -11.59 -27.08 7.58
C VAL A 23 -11.72 -27.51 6.13
N VAL A 24 -10.84 -28.36 5.60
CA VAL A 24 -10.96 -28.92 4.24
C VAL A 24 -12.28 -29.68 4.09
N ARG A 25 -12.60 -30.60 5.01
CA ARG A 25 -13.89 -31.32 4.99
C ARG A 25 -15.10 -30.40 5.10
N LEU A 26 -15.01 -29.36 5.95
CA LEU A 26 -16.08 -28.37 6.10
C LEU A 26 -16.27 -27.53 4.83
N PHE A 27 -15.16 -27.19 4.15
CA PHE A 27 -15.19 -26.51 2.86
C PHE A 27 -15.97 -27.33 1.83
N GLU A 28 -15.55 -28.58 1.60
CA GLU A 28 -16.13 -29.48 0.59
C GLU A 28 -17.62 -29.72 0.89
N HIS A 29 -17.93 -30.07 2.14
CA HIS A 29 -19.31 -30.34 2.56
C HIS A 29 -20.22 -29.12 2.33
N ARG A 30 -19.76 -27.91 2.65
CA ARG A 30 -20.57 -26.69 2.45
C ARG A 30 -20.67 -26.29 0.99
N ALA A 31 -19.57 -26.36 0.24
CA ALA A 31 -19.54 -26.10 -1.19
C ALA A 31 -20.63 -26.93 -1.90
N GLU A 32 -20.68 -28.23 -1.62
CA GLU A 32 -21.64 -29.15 -2.23
C GLU A 32 -23.06 -28.96 -1.67
N ASN A 33 -23.24 -29.10 -0.35
CA ASN A 33 -24.57 -29.27 0.23
C ASN A 33 -25.31 -27.94 0.47
N TYR A 34 -24.59 -26.85 0.75
CA TYR A 34 -25.19 -25.56 1.08
C TYR A 34 -25.24 -24.65 -0.15
N TYR A 35 -24.18 -24.69 -0.97
CA TYR A 35 -24.03 -23.78 -2.10
C TYR A 35 -24.25 -24.45 -3.46
N ARG A 36 -24.41 -25.78 -3.52
CA ARG A 36 -24.57 -26.55 -4.78
C ARG A 36 -23.44 -26.24 -5.78
N ASN A 37 -22.22 -26.12 -5.27
CA ASN A 37 -21.01 -25.74 -5.99
C ASN A 37 -21.06 -24.37 -6.70
N ALA A 38 -22.03 -23.52 -6.37
CA ALA A 38 -22.08 -22.13 -6.82
C ALA A 38 -21.16 -21.25 -5.96
N ILE A 39 -19.86 -21.52 -5.99
CA ILE A 39 -18.78 -20.77 -5.34
C ILE A 39 -17.65 -20.52 -6.36
N ILE A 40 -16.74 -19.60 -6.03
CA ILE A 40 -15.69 -19.12 -6.94
C ILE A 40 -14.40 -19.96 -6.85
N ILE A 41 -14.08 -20.47 -5.67
CA ILE A 41 -12.82 -21.16 -5.36
C ILE A 41 -13.02 -22.67 -5.23
N LYS A 42 -11.96 -23.43 -5.47
CA LYS A 42 -11.94 -24.89 -5.30
C LYS A 42 -10.89 -25.32 -4.28
N ALA A 43 -11.14 -26.43 -3.59
CA ALA A 43 -10.32 -26.88 -2.47
C ALA A 43 -8.87 -27.16 -2.92
N GLU A 44 -8.71 -27.85 -4.03
CA GLU A 44 -7.43 -28.24 -4.63
C GLU A 44 -6.57 -27.06 -5.12
N GLU A 45 -7.19 -25.87 -5.29
CA GLU A 45 -6.49 -24.66 -5.74
C GLU A 45 -6.04 -23.77 -4.56
N VAL A 46 -6.69 -23.91 -3.40
CA VAL A 46 -6.51 -22.95 -2.28
C VAL A 46 -5.94 -23.55 -1.01
N PHE A 47 -6.00 -24.86 -0.78
CA PHE A 47 -5.44 -25.45 0.43
C PHE A 47 -4.01 -25.97 0.21
N ASP A 48 -3.12 -25.61 1.13
CA ASP A 48 -1.74 -26.11 1.19
C ASP A 48 -1.54 -26.93 2.46
N GLU A 49 -1.39 -28.25 2.28
CA GLU A 49 -1.18 -29.21 3.35
C GLU A 49 0.19 -29.08 4.02
N ALA A 50 1.24 -28.68 3.28
CA ALA A 50 2.57 -28.52 3.84
C ALA A 50 2.61 -27.38 4.85
N THR A 51 1.79 -26.36 4.64
CA THR A 51 1.74 -25.16 5.47
C THR A 51 0.49 -25.03 6.33
N PHE A 52 -0.44 -26.00 6.28
CA PHE A 52 -1.73 -25.97 6.96
C PHE A 52 -2.46 -24.64 6.74
N SER A 53 -2.57 -24.21 5.49
CA SER A 53 -3.12 -22.90 5.13
C SER A 53 -4.14 -22.98 4.00
N LEU A 54 -5.00 -21.97 3.97
CA LEU A 54 -5.78 -21.61 2.79
C LEU A 54 -5.11 -20.38 2.19
N ASP A 55 -4.55 -20.50 0.99
CA ASP A 55 -3.83 -19.47 0.27
C ASP A 55 -4.56 -19.08 -1.02
N ILE A 56 -4.85 -17.79 -1.15
CA ILE A 56 -5.33 -17.20 -2.40
C ILE A 56 -4.33 -16.11 -2.77
N PRO A 57 -3.27 -16.40 -3.55
CA PRO A 57 -2.26 -15.39 -3.87
C PRO A 57 -2.86 -14.15 -4.55
N ARG A 58 -3.61 -14.38 -5.64
CA ARG A 58 -4.41 -13.38 -6.34
C ARG A 58 -5.31 -14.05 -7.37
N LEU A 59 -6.59 -14.22 -7.03
CA LEU A 59 -7.60 -14.73 -7.95
C LEU A 59 -8.35 -13.57 -8.59
N ILE A 60 -8.49 -13.56 -9.92
CA ILE A 60 -9.29 -12.58 -10.65
C ILE A 60 -10.21 -13.34 -11.61
N VAL A 61 -11.51 -13.28 -11.39
CA VAL A 61 -12.50 -14.00 -12.22
C VAL A 61 -13.74 -13.14 -12.50
N GLN A 62 -14.56 -13.58 -13.45
CA GLN A 62 -15.93 -13.10 -13.59
C GLN A 62 -16.85 -14.01 -12.79
N SER A 63 -17.71 -13.44 -11.95
CA SER A 63 -18.64 -14.23 -11.13
C SER A 63 -19.97 -13.51 -10.95
N THR A 64 -21.03 -14.27 -10.77
CA THR A 64 -22.35 -13.76 -10.38
C THR A 64 -22.35 -13.25 -8.93
N THR A 65 -23.35 -12.43 -8.58
CA THR A 65 -23.56 -12.01 -7.19
C THR A 65 -23.81 -13.20 -6.25
N LYS A 66 -24.42 -14.28 -6.76
CA LYS A 66 -24.69 -15.49 -5.98
C LYS A 66 -23.38 -16.19 -5.61
N GLU A 67 -22.51 -16.44 -6.59
CA GLU A 67 -21.22 -17.10 -6.35
C GLU A 67 -20.33 -16.29 -5.40
N TRP A 68 -20.31 -14.97 -5.55
CA TRP A 68 -19.64 -14.07 -4.61
C TRP A 68 -20.13 -14.22 -3.18
N ARG A 69 -21.44 -14.07 -2.95
CA ARG A 69 -22.02 -14.16 -1.60
C ARG A 69 -21.77 -15.52 -0.97
N ASN A 70 -21.95 -16.59 -1.74
CA ASN A 70 -21.67 -17.94 -1.27
C ASN A 70 -20.20 -18.14 -0.89
N THR A 71 -19.27 -17.62 -1.71
CA THR A 71 -17.83 -17.70 -1.45
C THR A 71 -17.44 -16.90 -0.21
N ILE A 72 -17.98 -15.69 -0.02
CA ILE A 72 -17.74 -14.87 1.16
C ILE A 72 -18.23 -15.59 2.42
N ASN A 73 -19.50 -16.04 2.43
CA ASN A 73 -20.07 -16.75 3.58
C ASN A 73 -19.30 -18.03 3.93
N LEU A 74 -18.77 -18.73 2.92
CA LEU A 74 -17.91 -19.88 3.13
C LEU A 74 -16.59 -19.46 3.79
N LEU A 75 -15.90 -18.48 3.23
CA LEU A 75 -14.60 -18.03 3.74
C LEU A 75 -14.70 -17.44 5.16
N GLU A 76 -15.74 -16.66 5.45
CA GLU A 76 -16.03 -16.14 6.80
C GLU A 76 -16.22 -17.29 7.80
N TYR A 77 -17.00 -18.30 7.44
CA TYR A 77 -17.19 -19.47 8.30
C TYR A 77 -15.90 -20.25 8.56
N LEU A 78 -15.01 -20.36 7.57
CA LEU A 78 -13.75 -21.07 7.74
C LEU A 78 -12.74 -20.25 8.56
N ALA A 79 -12.85 -18.91 8.57
CA ALA A 79 -11.99 -18.02 9.34
C ALA A 79 -12.09 -18.24 10.85
N ASP A 80 -13.25 -18.65 11.38
CA ASP A 80 -13.43 -19.01 12.79
C ASP A 80 -12.48 -20.14 13.26
N TYR A 81 -12.08 -21.00 12.33
CA TYR A 81 -11.14 -22.09 12.61
C TYR A 81 -9.68 -21.68 12.47
N ALA A 82 -9.38 -20.56 11.80
CA ALA A 82 -8.03 -20.06 11.62
C ALA A 82 -7.43 -19.54 12.94
N ILE A 83 -6.10 -19.52 13.01
CA ILE A 83 -5.33 -18.98 14.15
C ILE A 83 -4.56 -17.70 13.77
N ALA A 84 -4.37 -17.45 12.47
CA ALA A 84 -3.73 -16.25 11.94
C ALA A 84 -4.13 -16.03 10.47
N GLY A 85 -3.77 -14.86 9.94
CA GLY A 85 -3.97 -14.51 8.54
C GLY A 85 -5.21 -13.64 8.30
N ASN A 86 -5.40 -13.25 7.05
CA ASN A 86 -6.60 -12.57 6.59
C ASN A 86 -6.84 -12.81 5.09
N LEU A 87 -8.06 -12.62 4.65
CA LEU A 87 -8.47 -12.61 3.25
C LEU A 87 -9.15 -11.28 2.93
N LYS A 88 -8.95 -10.82 1.71
CA LYS A 88 -9.62 -9.64 1.14
C LYS A 88 -10.31 -10.05 -0.15
N GLY A 89 -11.54 -9.57 -0.30
CA GLY A 89 -12.34 -9.75 -1.50
C GLY A 89 -12.81 -8.40 -2.03
N TRP A 90 -12.83 -8.24 -3.35
CA TRP A 90 -13.46 -7.10 -4.02
C TRP A 90 -14.35 -7.58 -5.16
N MET A 91 -15.58 -7.09 -5.21
CA MET A 91 -16.42 -7.14 -6.40
C MET A 91 -16.45 -5.77 -7.05
N THR A 92 -16.18 -5.74 -8.36
CA THR A 92 -16.11 -4.49 -9.12
C THR A 92 -17.03 -4.51 -10.34
N ASP A 93 -17.56 -3.34 -10.65
CA ASP A 93 -18.35 -3.07 -11.84
C ASP A 93 -17.79 -1.82 -12.54
N GLN A 94 -17.47 -1.94 -13.82
CA GLN A 94 -16.83 -0.87 -14.62
C GLN A 94 -15.62 -0.20 -13.92
N GLY A 95 -14.84 -1.00 -13.18
CA GLY A 95 -13.65 -0.52 -12.45
C GLY A 95 -13.93 0.20 -11.13
N LYS A 96 -15.19 0.27 -10.68
CA LYS A 96 -15.58 0.78 -9.36
C LYS A 96 -15.85 -0.39 -8.40
N ILE A 97 -15.46 -0.24 -7.14
CA ILE A 97 -15.78 -1.21 -6.09
C ILE A 97 -17.28 -1.13 -5.80
N ARG A 98 -17.96 -2.26 -5.93
CA ARG A 98 -19.36 -2.44 -5.53
C ARG A 98 -19.45 -2.99 -4.11
N GLU A 99 -18.64 -4.02 -3.83
CA GLU A 99 -18.54 -4.64 -2.52
C GLU A 99 -17.06 -4.94 -2.21
N GLU A 100 -16.67 -4.71 -0.96
CA GLU A 100 -15.39 -5.12 -0.39
C GLU A 100 -15.64 -5.93 0.87
N ARG A 101 -14.82 -6.94 1.11
CA ARG A 101 -14.86 -7.76 2.33
C ARG A 101 -13.45 -8.00 2.84
N PHE A 102 -13.33 -7.90 4.16
CA PHE A 102 -12.14 -8.24 4.90
C PHE A 102 -12.53 -9.35 5.87
N ILE A 103 -11.82 -10.47 5.82
CA ILE A 103 -12.12 -11.68 6.57
C ILE A 103 -10.87 -12.03 7.37
N GLU A 104 -11.01 -12.16 8.68
CA GLU A 104 -9.94 -12.54 9.59
C GLU A 104 -10.49 -13.37 10.75
N PRO A 105 -9.68 -14.19 11.42
CA PRO A 105 -10.12 -14.88 12.62
C PRO A 105 -10.42 -13.89 13.74
N ASP A 106 -11.58 -14.04 14.37
CA ASP A 106 -11.99 -13.31 15.58
C ASP A 106 -12.53 -14.31 16.63
N CYS A 107 -11.63 -15.12 17.18
CA CYS A 107 -11.97 -16.17 18.14
C CYS A 107 -11.09 -16.08 19.39
N ASP A 108 -11.49 -16.76 20.47
CA ASP A 108 -10.83 -16.69 21.79
C ASP A 108 -9.42 -17.31 21.85
N LYS A 109 -8.87 -17.79 20.72
CA LYS A 109 -7.52 -18.32 20.67
C LYS A 109 -6.53 -17.23 21.06
N VAL A 110 -5.61 -17.56 21.96
CA VAL A 110 -4.66 -16.58 22.52
C VAL A 110 -3.83 -15.88 21.44
N ALA A 111 -3.42 -16.59 20.38
CA ALA A 111 -2.69 -15.99 19.27
C ALA A 111 -3.50 -14.90 18.56
N VAL A 112 -4.79 -15.17 18.30
CA VAL A 112 -5.72 -14.25 17.63
C VAL A 112 -5.95 -13.02 18.52
N GLN A 113 -6.36 -13.23 19.76
CA GLN A 113 -6.65 -12.12 20.68
C GLN A 113 -5.40 -11.25 20.96
N ALA A 114 -4.22 -11.86 21.09
CA ALA A 114 -2.97 -11.11 21.26
C ALA A 114 -2.61 -10.29 20.01
N TYR A 115 -2.86 -10.83 18.81
CA TYR A 115 -2.66 -10.09 17.55
C TYR A 115 -3.63 -8.91 17.45
N LEU A 116 -4.92 -9.13 17.68
CA LEU A 116 -5.95 -8.09 17.63
C LEU A 116 -5.66 -6.97 18.65
N GLN A 117 -5.31 -7.35 19.89
CA GLN A 117 -4.88 -6.40 20.92
C GLN A 117 -3.65 -5.61 20.47
N GLY A 118 -2.62 -6.29 19.94
CA GLY A 118 -1.40 -5.64 19.48
C GLY A 118 -1.64 -4.67 18.34
N ARG A 119 -2.56 -4.99 17.42
CA ARG A 119 -2.98 -4.11 16.32
C ARG A 119 -3.69 -2.87 16.84
N GLU A 120 -4.65 -3.02 17.75
CA GLU A 120 -5.39 -1.91 18.35
C GLU A 120 -4.46 -0.93 19.08
N LEU A 121 -3.48 -1.45 19.82
CA LEU A 121 -2.52 -0.64 20.56
C LEU A 121 -1.59 0.20 19.67
N ILE A 122 -1.38 -0.16 18.40
CA ILE A 122 -0.55 0.63 17.46
C ILE A 122 -1.18 1.99 17.17
N ASP A 123 -2.51 2.06 17.16
CA ASP A 123 -3.24 3.28 16.84
C ASP A 123 -3.35 4.23 18.05
N GLN A 124 -2.86 3.79 19.22
CA GLN A 124 -2.86 4.57 20.46
C GLN A 124 -1.49 5.19 20.73
N THR A 125 -1.46 6.52 20.92
CA THR A 125 -0.22 7.26 21.20
C THR A 125 0.47 6.76 22.47
N GLY A 126 1.77 6.46 22.37
CA GLY A 126 2.59 6.06 23.52
C GLY A 126 2.43 4.60 23.96
N LYS A 127 1.72 3.78 23.18
CA LYS A 127 1.43 2.37 23.48
C LYS A 127 2.31 1.38 22.71
N GLU A 128 3.39 1.84 22.08
CA GLU A 128 4.27 1.06 21.23
C GLU A 128 4.89 -0.14 21.98
N ALA A 129 5.29 0.04 23.24
CA ALA A 129 5.84 -1.04 24.05
C ALA A 129 4.81 -2.14 24.38
N GLU A 130 3.57 -1.74 24.67
CA GLU A 130 2.45 -2.66 24.94
C GLU A 130 2.04 -3.40 23.67
N ALA A 131 1.97 -2.69 22.53
CA ALA A 131 1.74 -3.28 21.21
C ALA A 131 2.81 -4.33 20.88
N LYS A 132 4.11 -3.99 21.03
CA LYS A 132 5.23 -4.93 20.80
C LYS A 132 5.09 -6.19 21.66
N LYS A 133 4.69 -6.05 22.93
CA LYS A 133 4.49 -7.18 23.86
C LYS A 133 3.32 -8.07 23.42
N ALA A 134 2.18 -7.49 23.09
CA ALA A 134 1.01 -8.23 22.61
C ALA A 134 1.30 -9.00 21.31
N LEU A 135 1.98 -8.35 20.35
CA LEU A 135 2.38 -9.00 19.10
C LEU A 135 3.42 -10.10 19.31
N SER A 136 4.35 -9.94 20.25
CA SER A 136 5.30 -10.99 20.62
C SER A 136 4.58 -12.19 21.24
N ARG A 137 3.56 -11.96 22.08
CA ARG A 137 2.71 -13.04 22.61
C ARG A 137 1.94 -13.76 21.51
N ALA A 138 1.47 -13.07 20.47
CA ALA A 138 0.84 -13.71 19.31
C ALA A 138 1.81 -14.65 18.58
N ILE A 139 3.04 -14.19 18.36
CA ILE A 139 4.13 -14.96 17.72
C ILE A 139 4.53 -16.17 18.58
N GLU A 140 4.65 -16.00 19.91
CA GLU A 140 4.95 -17.11 20.83
C GLU A 140 3.88 -18.22 20.81
N LYS A 141 2.62 -17.86 20.56
CA LYS A 141 1.52 -18.82 20.46
C LYS A 141 1.37 -19.43 19.08
N PHE A 142 1.86 -18.75 18.04
CA PHE A 142 1.91 -19.26 16.69
C PHE A 142 3.11 -18.66 15.95
N GLU A 143 4.22 -19.40 15.90
CA GLU A 143 5.49 -18.89 15.37
C GLU A 143 5.44 -18.54 13.87
N ARG A 144 4.42 -19.02 13.16
CA ARG A 144 4.16 -18.71 11.76
C ARG A 144 3.17 -17.56 11.59
N HIS A 145 3.01 -16.66 12.56
CA HIS A 145 2.05 -15.56 12.47
C HIS A 145 2.57 -14.38 11.63
N ALA A 146 2.50 -14.48 10.29
CA ALA A 146 3.05 -13.49 9.36
C ALA A 146 2.61 -12.04 9.66
N LEU A 147 1.32 -11.82 9.95
CA LEU A 147 0.79 -10.48 10.24
C LEU A 147 1.28 -9.90 11.57
N ALA A 148 1.57 -10.74 12.57
CA ALA A 148 2.08 -10.28 13.86
C ALA A 148 3.54 -9.84 13.75
N TYR A 149 4.33 -10.57 12.95
CA TYR A 149 5.67 -10.11 12.57
C TYR A 149 5.61 -8.78 11.82
N GLU A 150 4.74 -8.62 10.82
CA GLU A 150 4.60 -7.35 10.09
C GLU A 150 4.28 -6.18 11.02
N ARG A 151 3.25 -6.34 11.86
CA ARG A 151 2.85 -5.31 12.84
C ARG A 151 3.95 -5.03 13.86
N ARG A 152 4.68 -6.06 14.32
CA ARG A 152 5.79 -5.86 15.27
C ARG A 152 6.96 -5.15 14.60
N GLY A 153 7.22 -5.45 13.33
CA GLY A 153 8.18 -4.73 12.49
C GLY A 153 7.83 -3.25 12.36
N HIS A 154 6.55 -2.93 12.16
CA HIS A 154 6.06 -1.55 12.16
C HIS A 154 6.32 -0.84 13.49
N VAL A 155 5.99 -1.47 14.61
CA VAL A 155 6.27 -0.93 15.96
C VAL A 155 7.78 -0.75 16.18
N ASN A 156 8.59 -1.72 15.80
CA ASN A 156 10.05 -1.61 15.89
C ASN A 156 10.59 -0.46 15.03
N PHE A 157 10.02 -0.23 13.84
CA PHE A 157 10.39 0.91 13.00
C PHE A 157 10.05 2.25 13.67
N GLN A 158 8.85 2.38 14.26
CA GLN A 158 8.43 3.57 15.01
C GLN A 158 9.35 3.84 16.20
N LEU A 159 9.74 2.79 16.93
CA LEU A 159 10.71 2.83 18.04
C LEU A 159 12.17 2.98 17.60
N HIS A 160 12.42 3.17 16.30
CA HIS A 160 13.76 3.28 15.71
C HIS A 160 14.66 2.04 15.86
N ASN A 161 14.09 0.88 16.14
CA ASN A 161 14.77 -0.42 16.20
C ASN A 161 14.86 -1.05 14.79
N PHE A 162 15.64 -0.45 13.88
CA PHE A 162 15.63 -0.86 12.46
C PHE A 162 16.08 -2.29 12.20
N LYS A 163 17.05 -2.79 12.98
CA LYS A 163 17.53 -4.18 12.83
C LYS A 163 16.40 -5.18 13.13
N ASP A 164 15.67 -4.95 14.23
CA ASP A 164 14.53 -5.77 14.61
C ASP A 164 13.38 -5.62 13.60
N ALA A 165 13.13 -4.41 13.10
CA ALA A 165 12.13 -4.19 12.05
C ALA A 165 12.46 -4.96 10.77
N LEU A 166 13.72 -4.95 10.31
CA LEU A 166 14.16 -5.73 9.14
C LEU A 166 13.98 -7.23 9.36
N TYR A 167 14.32 -7.73 10.55
CA TYR A 167 14.12 -9.13 10.91
C TYR A 167 12.65 -9.50 10.83
N ASP A 168 11.79 -8.71 11.47
CA ASP A 168 10.35 -8.96 11.53
C ASP A 168 9.68 -8.89 10.15
N TYR A 169 9.99 -7.88 9.35
CA TYR A 169 9.46 -7.81 7.97
C TYR A 169 9.94 -8.99 7.12
N THR A 170 11.21 -9.39 7.26
CA THR A 170 11.75 -10.54 6.51
C THR A 170 11.05 -11.83 6.93
N LYS A 171 10.86 -12.06 8.24
CA LYS A 171 10.09 -13.22 8.73
C LYS A 171 8.64 -13.21 8.24
N SER A 172 7.98 -12.06 8.20
CA SER A 172 6.64 -11.94 7.65
C SER A 172 6.59 -12.34 6.17
N ILE A 173 7.57 -11.89 5.38
CA ILE A 173 7.72 -12.22 3.95
C ILE A 173 7.99 -13.71 3.74
N ASP A 174 8.88 -14.31 4.54
CA ASP A 174 9.22 -15.74 4.44
C ASP A 174 8.00 -16.63 4.69
N ILE A 175 7.09 -16.21 5.59
CA ILE A 175 5.86 -16.94 5.91
C ILE A 175 4.76 -16.68 4.88
N ASN A 176 4.55 -15.42 4.49
CA ASN A 176 3.53 -15.01 3.53
C ASN A 176 4.11 -14.01 2.51
N PRO A 177 4.68 -14.50 1.39
CA PRO A 177 5.29 -13.65 0.37
C PRO A 177 4.28 -12.85 -0.46
N ASN A 178 2.97 -13.12 -0.29
CA ASN A 178 1.90 -12.42 -1.00
C ASN A 178 1.34 -11.23 -0.20
N ASN A 179 1.86 -10.96 1.00
CA ASN A 179 1.49 -9.79 1.79
C ASN A 179 2.32 -8.57 1.35
N PRO A 180 1.73 -7.49 0.79
CA PRO A 180 2.50 -6.33 0.32
C PRO A 180 3.01 -5.42 1.45
N GLU A 181 2.35 -5.42 2.61
CA GLU A 181 2.66 -4.60 3.78
C GLU A 181 4.13 -4.73 4.28
N PRO A 182 4.69 -5.92 4.53
CA PRO A 182 6.06 -6.06 5.04
C PRO A 182 7.13 -5.63 4.03
N TYR A 183 6.86 -5.73 2.73
CA TYR A 183 7.77 -5.20 1.70
C TYR A 183 7.86 -3.68 1.77
N VAL A 184 6.73 -2.98 1.88
CA VAL A 184 6.73 -1.52 2.07
C VAL A 184 7.41 -1.13 3.39
N GLY A 185 7.16 -1.89 4.46
CA GLY A 185 7.82 -1.71 5.75
C GLY A 185 9.35 -1.82 5.65
N ARG A 186 9.85 -2.86 4.97
CA ARG A 186 11.29 -3.05 4.73
C ARG A 186 11.88 -1.98 3.81
N ALA A 187 11.13 -1.56 2.78
CA ALA A 187 11.51 -0.46 1.91
C ALA A 187 11.69 0.86 2.68
N PHE A 188 10.85 1.15 3.69
CA PHE A 188 11.04 2.32 4.55
C PHE A 188 12.35 2.28 5.33
N VAL A 189 12.77 1.11 5.82
CA VAL A 189 14.07 0.96 6.48
C VAL A 189 15.21 1.21 5.48
N HIS A 190 15.11 0.66 4.26
CA HIS A 190 16.11 0.88 3.22
C HIS A 190 16.19 2.35 2.77
N LEU A 191 15.04 3.03 2.60
CA LEU A 191 14.95 4.45 2.31
C LEU A 191 15.64 5.31 3.37
N ARG A 192 15.44 5.00 4.65
CA ARG A 192 16.13 5.69 5.75
C ARG A 192 17.65 5.55 5.63
N ASN A 193 18.13 4.38 5.24
CA ASN A 193 19.55 4.09 5.02
C ASN A 193 20.05 4.56 3.65
N GLN A 194 19.22 5.26 2.86
CA GLN A 194 19.51 5.69 1.48
C GLN A 194 19.87 4.53 0.53
N ASP A 195 19.47 3.31 0.87
CA ASP A 195 19.63 2.13 0.01
C ASP A 195 18.44 2.04 -0.96
N TYR A 196 18.39 3.01 -1.90
CA TYR A 196 17.29 3.16 -2.84
C TYR A 196 17.12 1.93 -3.73
N ALA A 197 18.21 1.24 -4.09
CA ALA A 197 18.16 0.05 -4.92
C ALA A 197 17.43 -1.12 -4.23
N LYS A 198 17.69 -1.37 -2.93
CA LYS A 198 16.93 -2.39 -2.18
C LYS A 198 15.50 -1.96 -1.93
N ALA A 199 15.27 -0.68 -1.64
CA ALA A 199 13.90 -0.15 -1.49
C ALA A 199 13.06 -0.38 -2.76
N ILE A 200 13.61 -0.12 -3.94
CA ILE A 200 12.91 -0.35 -5.22
C ILE A 200 12.53 -1.83 -5.37
N LYS A 201 13.43 -2.77 -5.07
CA LYS A 201 13.13 -4.22 -5.16
C LYS A 201 11.94 -4.62 -4.28
N ASP A 202 11.89 -4.11 -3.06
CA ASP A 202 10.77 -4.37 -2.16
C ASP A 202 9.48 -3.69 -2.63
N LEU A 203 9.56 -2.45 -3.12
CA LEU A 203 8.40 -1.72 -3.64
C LEU A 203 7.84 -2.36 -4.91
N ASP A 204 8.69 -2.91 -5.77
CA ASP A 204 8.28 -3.71 -6.92
C ASP A 204 7.46 -4.92 -6.47
N GLN A 205 7.96 -5.66 -5.49
CA GLN A 205 7.25 -6.80 -4.95
C GLN A 205 5.92 -6.38 -4.30
N ALA A 206 5.88 -5.27 -3.55
CA ALA A 206 4.65 -4.73 -2.99
C ALA A 206 3.62 -4.36 -4.07
N THR A 207 4.02 -3.79 -5.21
CA THR A 207 3.09 -3.50 -6.31
C THR A 207 2.62 -4.76 -7.05
N LYS A 208 3.45 -5.81 -7.11
CA LYS A 208 3.10 -7.12 -7.70
C LYS A 208 2.08 -7.88 -6.86
N THR A 209 2.22 -7.83 -5.54
CA THR A 209 1.37 -8.56 -4.58
C THR A 209 0.18 -7.75 -4.06
N SER A 210 0.01 -6.50 -4.49
CA SER A 210 -1.16 -5.68 -4.21
C SER A 210 -1.98 -5.37 -5.47
N ILE A 211 -3.15 -4.78 -5.27
CA ILE A 211 -4.04 -4.36 -6.36
C ILE A 211 -4.29 -2.83 -6.34
N PRO A 212 -4.61 -2.19 -7.48
CA PRO A 212 -4.86 -0.74 -7.56
C PRO A 212 -6.03 -0.21 -6.71
N HIS A 213 -6.83 -1.08 -6.10
CA HIS A 213 -7.88 -0.72 -5.15
C HIS A 213 -7.34 -0.51 -3.74
N GLN A 214 -6.21 -1.12 -3.39
CA GLN A 214 -5.61 -1.00 -2.07
C GLN A 214 -4.73 0.27 -1.98
N PRO A 215 -4.77 1.02 -0.87
CA PRO A 215 -3.90 2.18 -0.69
C PRO A 215 -2.40 1.84 -0.74
N ILE A 216 -2.02 0.64 -0.32
CA ILE A 216 -0.61 0.20 -0.29
C ILE A 216 0.03 0.17 -1.68
N TYR A 217 -0.74 -0.16 -2.73
CA TYR A 217 -0.27 -0.17 -4.12
C TYR A 217 0.21 1.21 -4.57
N TRP A 218 -0.57 2.25 -4.28
CA TRP A 218 -0.23 3.63 -4.64
C TRP A 218 0.86 4.22 -3.76
N LYS A 219 0.89 3.85 -2.48
CA LYS A 219 2.01 4.19 -1.59
C LYS A 219 3.32 3.62 -2.13
N ALA A 220 3.31 2.36 -2.57
CA ALA A 220 4.50 1.71 -3.11
C ALA A 220 5.00 2.39 -4.40
N ARG A 221 4.10 2.71 -5.34
CA ARG A 221 4.45 3.45 -6.56
C ARG A 221 5.05 4.82 -6.28
N ARG A 222 4.44 5.61 -5.39
CA ARG A 222 4.97 6.93 -5.02
C ARG A 222 6.38 6.83 -4.45
N LEU A 223 6.59 5.93 -3.48
CA LEU A 223 7.91 5.72 -2.87
C LEU A 223 8.95 5.24 -3.89
N LYS A 224 8.53 4.42 -4.85
CA LYS A 224 9.39 3.94 -5.93
C LYS A 224 9.80 5.09 -6.87
N GLY A 225 8.87 5.98 -7.22
CA GLY A 225 9.15 7.21 -7.94
C GLY A 225 10.17 8.10 -7.20
N GLU A 226 10.02 8.25 -5.88
CA GLU A 226 11.00 8.99 -5.05
C GLU A 226 12.38 8.32 -5.04
N CYS A 227 12.45 6.99 -4.98
CA CYS A 227 13.72 6.26 -5.10
C CYS A 227 14.40 6.51 -6.45
N HIS A 228 13.65 6.36 -7.55
CA HIS A 228 14.17 6.60 -8.89
C HIS A 228 14.65 8.05 -9.06
N PHE A 229 13.90 9.02 -8.52
CA PHE A 229 14.30 10.43 -8.52
C PHE A 229 15.64 10.64 -7.80
N LYS A 230 15.82 10.02 -6.62
CA LYS A 230 17.09 10.10 -5.87
C LYS A 230 18.26 9.42 -6.58
N LEU A 231 18.00 8.41 -7.41
CA LEU A 231 18.97 7.76 -8.27
C LEU A 231 19.18 8.46 -9.63
N GLN A 232 18.51 9.59 -9.87
CA GLN A 232 18.51 10.32 -11.15
C GLN A 232 17.99 9.48 -12.33
N GLU A 233 17.20 8.44 -12.06
CA GLU A 233 16.51 7.64 -13.07
C GLU A 233 15.19 8.32 -13.47
N PHE A 234 15.30 9.52 -14.04
CA PHE A 234 14.17 10.45 -14.20
C PHE A 234 13.03 9.90 -15.07
N ASP A 235 13.32 9.11 -16.12
CA ASP A 235 12.27 8.46 -16.93
C ASP A 235 11.40 7.51 -16.09
N LYS A 236 12.04 6.73 -15.20
CA LYS A 236 11.35 5.78 -14.32
C LYS A 236 10.59 6.52 -13.22
N ALA A 237 11.16 7.58 -12.65
CA ALA A 237 10.49 8.43 -11.67
C ALA A 237 9.24 9.09 -12.27
N ALA A 238 9.36 9.67 -13.47
CA ALA A 238 8.26 10.30 -14.19
C ALA A 238 7.12 9.32 -14.46
N PHE A 239 7.44 8.08 -14.85
CA PHE A 239 6.45 7.03 -15.05
C PHE A 239 5.63 6.74 -13.77
N GLU A 240 6.30 6.54 -12.63
CA GLU A 240 5.61 6.22 -11.37
C GLU A 240 4.79 7.41 -10.85
N PHE A 241 5.35 8.63 -10.92
CA PHE A 241 4.63 9.84 -10.50
C PHE A 241 3.43 10.14 -11.40
N LYS A 242 3.55 9.97 -12.72
CA LYS A 242 2.42 10.13 -13.65
C LYS A 242 1.26 9.21 -13.29
N LEU A 243 1.55 7.94 -13.00
CA LEU A 243 0.50 6.97 -12.62
C LEU A 243 -0.17 7.36 -11.31
N PHE A 244 0.59 7.76 -10.29
CA PHE A 244 0.04 8.19 -9.01
C PHE A 244 -0.80 9.46 -9.15
N SER A 245 -0.26 10.48 -9.81
CA SER A 245 -0.88 11.80 -9.98
C SER A 245 -2.14 11.74 -10.85
N GLY A 246 -2.20 10.81 -11.81
CA GLY A 246 -3.40 10.54 -12.60
C GLY A 246 -4.55 9.87 -11.82
N ARG A 247 -4.30 9.38 -10.60
CA ARG A 247 -5.33 8.73 -9.76
C ARG A 247 -6.09 9.76 -8.94
N LYS A 248 -7.43 9.71 -9.04
CA LYS A 248 -8.32 10.42 -8.10
C LYS A 248 -8.40 9.64 -6.78
N PHE A 249 -7.98 10.27 -5.69
CA PHE A 249 -8.08 9.75 -4.34
C PHE A 249 -9.23 10.42 -3.59
N ASN A 250 -10.02 9.63 -2.85
CA ASN A 250 -10.96 10.14 -1.85
C ASN A 250 -10.16 10.77 -0.67
N PRO A 251 -10.62 11.87 -0.04
CA PRO A 251 -10.03 12.43 1.17
C PRO A 251 -9.66 11.42 2.27
N GLU A 252 -10.47 10.38 2.48
CA GLU A 252 -10.21 9.32 3.48
C GLU A 252 -9.05 8.38 3.10
N ASN A 253 -8.61 8.40 1.84
CA ASN A 253 -7.51 7.56 1.40
C ASN A 253 -6.19 8.10 1.95
N SER A 254 -5.40 7.24 2.60
CA SER A 254 -4.08 7.61 3.15
C SER A 254 -3.08 8.22 2.14
N ASN A 255 -3.31 8.04 0.83
CA ASN A 255 -2.51 8.66 -0.24
C ASN A 255 -2.97 10.08 -0.62
N TYR A 256 -4.15 10.52 -0.20
CA TYR A 256 -4.73 11.82 -0.56
C TYR A 256 -3.83 13.00 -0.19
N LYS A 257 -3.22 12.94 1.01
CA LYS A 257 -2.28 13.95 1.51
C LYS A 257 -0.98 14.06 0.72
N TRP A 258 -0.64 13.05 -0.08
CA TRP A 258 0.61 13.01 -0.84
C TRP A 258 0.49 13.58 -2.25
N ARG A 259 -0.72 13.96 -2.69
CA ARG A 259 -0.97 14.43 -4.06
C ARG A 259 -0.19 15.69 -4.41
N GLN A 260 -0.26 16.73 -3.57
CA GLN A 260 0.48 17.99 -3.78
C GLN A 260 1.98 17.71 -3.98
N ARG A 261 2.60 17.06 -2.99
CA ARG A 261 4.02 16.69 -3.05
C ARG A 261 4.37 15.86 -4.28
N THR A 262 3.52 14.90 -4.67
CA THR A 262 3.80 14.03 -5.83
C THR A 262 3.70 14.80 -7.14
N TRP A 263 2.76 15.73 -7.28
CA TRP A 263 2.70 16.63 -8.43
C TRP A 263 3.92 17.57 -8.51
N SER A 264 4.35 18.14 -7.38
CA SER A 264 5.58 18.94 -7.31
C SER A 264 6.80 18.11 -7.75
N LEU A 265 7.01 16.93 -7.15
CA LEU A 265 8.10 16.02 -7.55
C LEU A 265 8.03 15.59 -9.02
N TYR A 266 6.83 15.41 -9.56
CA TYR A 266 6.64 15.12 -10.98
C TYR A 266 7.09 16.29 -11.85
N GLY A 267 6.71 17.53 -11.49
CA GLY A 267 7.17 18.74 -12.16
C GLY A 267 8.70 18.89 -12.14
N GLN A 268 9.33 18.65 -10.98
CA GLN A 268 10.79 18.63 -10.85
C GLN A 268 11.43 17.59 -11.78
N THR A 269 10.88 16.37 -11.79
CA THR A 269 11.37 15.29 -12.65
C THR A 269 11.26 15.65 -14.14
N LEU A 270 10.17 16.31 -14.54
CA LEU A 270 9.95 16.72 -15.92
C LEU A 270 10.89 17.86 -16.35
N ILE A 271 11.33 18.73 -15.45
CA ILE A 271 12.39 19.70 -15.73
C ILE A 271 13.69 18.99 -16.12
N GLU A 272 14.08 17.96 -15.37
CA GLU A 272 15.30 17.18 -15.65
C GLU A 272 15.20 16.46 -17.01
N LEU A 273 14.00 16.02 -17.38
CA LEU A 273 13.70 15.46 -18.70
C LEU A 273 13.53 16.52 -19.81
N LYS A 274 13.67 17.81 -19.49
CA LYS A 274 13.45 18.94 -20.40
C LYS A 274 12.04 19.02 -20.99
N GLU A 275 11.06 18.39 -20.34
CA GLU A 275 9.64 18.42 -20.70
C GLU A 275 8.94 19.61 -20.05
N TYR A 276 9.41 20.83 -20.35
CA TYR A 276 9.07 22.04 -19.61
C TYR A 276 7.57 22.35 -19.56
N SER A 277 6.85 22.23 -20.68
CA SER A 277 5.39 22.48 -20.71
C SER A 277 4.63 21.55 -19.76
N LYS A 278 4.95 20.25 -19.76
CA LYS A 278 4.34 19.30 -18.82
C LYS A 278 4.77 19.55 -17.38
N ALA A 279 5.99 20.03 -17.14
CA ALA A 279 6.43 20.42 -15.81
C ALA A 279 5.57 21.56 -15.26
N ILE A 280 5.26 22.56 -16.10
CA ILE A 280 4.38 23.68 -15.74
C ILE A 280 2.99 23.17 -15.37
N ASP A 281 2.41 22.25 -16.15
CA ASP A 281 1.12 21.62 -15.85
C ASP A 281 1.14 20.91 -14.49
N ALA A 282 2.19 20.13 -14.22
CA ALA A 282 2.35 19.42 -12.95
C ALA A 282 2.43 20.38 -11.75
N PHE A 283 3.19 21.48 -11.86
CA PHE A 283 3.23 22.51 -10.82
C PHE A 283 1.90 23.24 -10.66
N ASN A 284 1.16 23.49 -11.74
CA ASN A 284 -0.16 24.10 -11.65
C ASN A 284 -1.14 23.21 -10.86
N GLU A 285 -1.13 21.90 -11.09
CA GLU A 285 -1.93 20.93 -10.33
C GLU A 285 -1.55 20.92 -8.85
N SER A 286 -0.26 20.88 -8.54
CA SER A 286 0.24 20.94 -7.15
C SER A 286 -0.20 22.23 -6.44
N LEU A 287 0.01 23.40 -7.06
CA LEU A 287 -0.38 24.70 -6.50
C LEU A 287 -1.89 24.86 -6.38
N SER A 288 -2.67 24.26 -7.29
CA SER A 288 -4.13 24.23 -7.16
C SER A 288 -4.57 23.39 -5.97
N ILE A 289 -3.92 22.26 -5.69
CA ILE A 289 -4.19 21.46 -4.49
C ILE A 289 -3.83 22.26 -3.24
N ALA A 290 -2.68 22.92 -3.24
CA ALA A 290 -2.23 23.73 -2.10
C ALA A 290 -3.23 24.83 -1.74
N LYS A 291 -3.70 25.56 -2.76
CA LYS A 291 -4.73 26.58 -2.60
C LYS A 291 -6.04 26.01 -2.04
N ASN A 292 -6.50 24.87 -2.57
CA ASN A 292 -7.77 24.27 -2.17
C ASN A 292 -7.73 23.66 -0.76
N GLN A 293 -6.54 23.28 -0.28
CA GLN A 293 -6.33 22.70 1.05
C GLN A 293 -5.76 23.71 2.07
N GLU A 294 -5.59 24.96 1.66
CA GLU A 294 -4.94 26.01 2.45
C GLU A 294 -3.57 25.58 3.02
N THR A 295 -2.85 24.74 2.28
CA THR A 295 -1.49 24.32 2.65
C THR A 295 -0.46 25.30 2.11
N ALA A 296 0.71 25.30 2.76
CA ALA A 296 1.81 26.16 2.35
C ALA A 296 2.24 25.85 0.91
N VAL A 297 2.43 26.92 0.13
CA VAL A 297 3.12 26.88 -1.15
C VAL A 297 4.61 27.04 -0.88
N GLU A 298 5.41 26.10 -1.36
CA GLU A 298 6.86 26.14 -1.17
C GLU A 298 7.50 27.13 -2.16
N ALA A 299 8.40 27.99 -1.66
CA ALA A 299 9.10 28.97 -2.50
C ALA A 299 9.89 28.30 -3.64
N GLU A 300 10.45 27.13 -3.36
CA GLU A 300 11.17 26.32 -4.34
C GLU A 300 10.27 25.87 -5.49
N GLU A 301 9.02 25.51 -5.22
CA GLU A 301 8.07 25.06 -6.25
C GLU A 301 7.75 26.19 -7.25
N LEU A 302 7.46 27.40 -6.75
CA LEU A 302 7.24 28.56 -7.60
C LEU A 302 8.48 28.92 -8.42
N MET A 303 9.66 28.87 -7.78
CA MET A 303 10.93 29.10 -8.46
C MET A 303 11.14 28.12 -9.63
N LEU A 304 10.92 26.83 -9.40
CA LEU A 304 11.08 25.78 -10.40
C LEU A 304 10.04 25.91 -11.52
N ARG A 305 8.79 26.27 -11.22
CA ARG A 305 7.78 26.58 -12.26
C ARG A 305 8.21 27.77 -13.10
N GLY A 306 8.78 28.82 -12.49
CA GLY A 306 9.33 29.97 -13.21
C GLY A 306 10.47 29.56 -14.15
N ILE A 307 11.38 28.70 -13.71
CA ILE A 307 12.44 28.14 -14.58
C ILE A 307 11.83 27.38 -15.76
N ALA A 308 10.83 26.52 -15.50
CA ALA A 308 10.16 25.77 -16.56
C ALA A 308 9.48 26.70 -17.58
N ARG A 309 8.77 27.74 -17.12
CA ARG A 309 8.15 28.76 -17.99
C ARG A 309 9.17 29.49 -18.85
N GLN A 310 10.26 29.97 -18.24
CA GLN A 310 11.33 30.64 -18.97
C GLN A 310 11.91 29.72 -20.07
N LYS A 311 12.21 28.47 -19.74
CA LYS A 311 12.75 27.48 -20.70
C LYS A 311 11.75 27.08 -21.79
N ALA A 312 10.46 27.13 -21.50
CA ALA A 312 9.38 26.92 -22.48
C ALA A 312 9.09 28.16 -23.34
N GLY A 313 9.67 29.33 -23.04
CA GLY A 313 9.32 30.60 -23.68
C GLY A 313 7.93 31.13 -23.27
N GLU A 314 7.37 30.63 -22.17
CA GLU A 314 6.08 31.07 -21.64
C GLU A 314 6.26 32.30 -20.73
N SER A 315 5.35 33.26 -20.83
CA SER A 315 5.32 34.45 -19.95
C SER A 315 5.02 34.10 -18.48
N GLY A 316 5.26 35.04 -17.58
CA GLY A 316 4.87 34.92 -16.16
C GLY A 316 5.85 34.13 -15.29
N PHE A 317 7.07 33.85 -15.77
CA PHE A 317 8.17 33.31 -14.95
C PHE A 317 8.69 34.34 -13.94
N GLU A 318 8.78 35.63 -14.32
CA GLU A 318 9.20 36.71 -13.41
C GLU A 318 8.28 36.78 -12.19
N ARG A 319 6.95 36.76 -12.41
CA ARG A 319 5.96 36.77 -11.32
C ARG A 319 6.10 35.56 -10.39
N ASP A 320 6.48 34.40 -10.92
CA ASP A 320 6.73 33.21 -10.10
C ASP A 320 8.00 33.39 -9.25
N TRP A 321 9.06 33.96 -9.84
CA TRP A 321 10.30 34.27 -9.11
C TRP A 321 10.11 35.39 -8.08
N GLU A 322 9.32 36.43 -8.36
CA GLU A 322 9.00 37.50 -7.41
C GLU A 322 8.29 36.94 -6.19
N LYS A 323 7.28 36.09 -6.41
CA LYS A 323 6.56 35.41 -5.33
C LYS A 323 7.49 34.48 -4.56
N ALA A 324 8.31 33.69 -5.25
CA ALA A 324 9.28 32.81 -4.61
C ALA A 324 10.30 33.59 -3.76
N ALA A 325 10.81 34.72 -4.27
CA ALA A 325 11.72 35.61 -3.55
C ALA A 325 11.04 36.23 -2.33
N GLY A 326 9.79 36.67 -2.46
CA GLY A 326 8.96 37.16 -1.35
C GLY A 326 8.68 36.10 -0.28
N LEU A 327 8.72 34.82 -0.64
CA LEU A 327 8.68 33.68 0.29
C LEU A 327 10.07 33.24 0.80
N GLY A 328 11.13 34.00 0.50
CA GLY A 328 12.49 33.78 1.01
C GLY A 328 13.43 33.01 0.09
N SER A 329 13.06 32.71 -1.17
CA SER A 329 13.98 32.05 -2.11
C SER A 329 15.06 33.00 -2.63
N GLN A 330 16.28 32.87 -2.10
CA GLN A 330 17.46 33.63 -2.57
C GLN A 330 17.74 33.38 -4.06
N LYS A 331 17.67 32.11 -4.48
CA LYS A 331 17.89 31.73 -5.87
C LYS A 331 16.87 32.36 -6.83
N ALA A 332 15.63 32.55 -6.40
CA ALA A 332 14.64 33.27 -7.21
C ALA A 332 14.96 34.77 -7.35
N ALA A 333 15.46 35.39 -6.29
CA ALA A 333 15.91 36.78 -6.34
C ALA A 333 17.13 36.96 -7.26
N GLU A 334 18.08 36.02 -7.23
CA GLU A 334 19.22 35.98 -8.15
C GLU A 334 18.77 35.81 -9.61
N LEU A 335 17.82 34.92 -9.89
CA LEU A 335 17.26 34.71 -11.23
C LEU A 335 16.61 36.00 -11.77
N LEU A 336 15.85 36.72 -10.95
CA LEU A 336 15.29 38.02 -11.32
C LEU A 336 16.38 39.05 -11.63
N ALA A 337 17.39 39.17 -10.76
CA ALA A 337 18.47 40.12 -10.94
C ALA A 337 19.33 39.83 -12.18
N SER A 338 19.42 38.57 -12.59
CA SER A 338 20.13 38.18 -13.82
C SER A 338 19.36 38.43 -15.12
N TYR A 339 18.05 38.66 -15.01
CA TYR A 339 17.16 38.86 -16.16
C TYR A 339 16.78 40.34 -16.36
N ALA A 340 16.79 41.13 -15.28
CA ALA A 340 16.67 42.59 -15.31
C ALA A 340 17.93 43.23 -15.93
#